data_AF-A0A1F2WEN1-F1
#
_entry.id   AF-A0A1F2WEN1-F1
#
_cell.length_a   1.000
_cell.length_b   1.000
_cell.length_c   1.000
_cell.angle_alpha   90.00
_cell.angle_beta   90.00
_cell.angle_gamma   90.00
#
_symmetry.space_group_name_H-M   'P 1'
#
loop_
_entity.id
_entity.type
_entity.pdbx_description
1 polymer ?
#
loop_
_entity_poly.entity_id
_entity_poly.type
_entity_poly.pdbx_seq_one_letter_code
_entity_poly.pdbx_strand_id
1 'polypeptide(L)'
;MMDAGAEVELFYTRRLKVKPCTCGEMYCWYKKAGECCIKDDMQLLYPQLRETDILILATPVYIPLAGEMQNFINRLCVVKIEVRWDAPMTYSC
;
A
#
# COMPACT_ATOMS: atom_id res chain seq x y z
N MET A 1 -6.41 -6.33 -19.03
CA MET A 1 -6.01 -7.02 -17.78
C MET A 1 -6.92 -8.21 -17.53
N MET A 2 -8.23 -8.01 -17.44
CA MET A 2 -9.19 -9.12 -17.42
C MET A 2 -9.06 -10.02 -18.66
N ASP A 3 -8.88 -9.43 -19.85
CA ASP A 3 -8.65 -10.18 -21.10
C ASP A 3 -7.34 -10.98 -21.12
N ALA A 4 -6.42 -10.70 -20.20
CA ALA A 4 -5.17 -11.44 -20.03
C ALA A 4 -5.28 -12.53 -18.95
N GLY A 5 -6.48 -12.77 -18.42
CA GLY A 5 -6.74 -13.79 -17.38
C GLY A 5 -6.43 -13.36 -15.95
N ALA A 6 -6.15 -12.07 -15.71
CA ALA A 6 -5.90 -11.58 -14.35
C ALA A 6 -7.21 -11.31 -13.61
N GLU A 7 -7.29 -11.72 -12.35
CA GLU A 7 -8.32 -11.27 -11.42
C GLU A 7 -8.05 -9.82 -11.04
N VAL A 8 -9.09 -8.97 -11.10
CA VAL A 8 -8.94 -7.52 -10.89
C VAL A 8 -9.96 -7.03 -9.90
N GLU A 9 -9.47 -6.46 -8.80
CA GLU A 9 -10.27 -5.69 -7.86
C GLU A 9 -9.95 -4.20 -8.00
N LEU A 10 -11.00 -3.37 -8.02
CA LEU A 10 -10.89 -1.93 -8.23
C LEU A 10 -11.40 -1.16 -7.02
N PHE A 11 -10.50 -0.38 -6.41
CA PHE A 11 -10.81 0.51 -5.31
C PHE A 11 -10.61 1.97 -5.70
N TYR A 12 -11.59 2.81 -5.34
CA TYR A 12 -11.47 4.26 -5.48
C TYR A 12 -11.12 4.86 -4.13
N THR A 13 -9.92 5.44 -3.99
CA THR A 13 -9.45 6.07 -2.75
C THR A 13 -10.43 7.11 -2.20
N ARG A 14 -11.10 7.87 -3.08
CA ARG A 14 -12.13 8.84 -2.69
C ARG A 14 -13.38 8.23 -2.01
N ARG A 15 -13.66 6.95 -2.25
CA ARG A 15 -14.81 6.23 -1.64
C ARG A 15 -14.43 5.52 -0.34
N LEU A 16 -13.14 5.37 -0.07
CA LEU A 16 -12.62 4.75 1.13
C LEU A 16 -12.46 5.82 2.22
N LYS A 17 -12.77 5.46 3.46
CA LYS A 17 -12.51 6.27 4.65
C LYS A 17 -11.14 5.91 5.20
N VAL A 18 -10.07 6.37 4.55
CA VAL A 18 -8.69 6.17 5.01
C VAL A 18 -8.23 7.39 5.80
N LYS A 19 -7.92 7.19 7.08
CA LYS A 19 -7.40 8.26 7.92
C LYS A 19 -5.90 8.45 7.66
N PRO A 20 -5.39 9.69 7.73
CA PRO A 20 -3.95 9.94 7.69
C PRO A 20 -3.26 9.15 8.81
N CYS A 21 -2.01 8.74 8.57
CA CYS A 21 -1.22 8.06 9.59
C CYS A 21 -0.89 9.04 10.73
N THR A 22 -1.38 8.75 11.94
CA THR A 22 -1.17 9.59 13.13
C THR A 22 -0.36 8.87 14.23
N CYS A 23 0.22 7.70 13.95
CA CYS A 23 0.92 6.92 14.98
C CYS A 23 2.23 7.58 15.44
N GLY A 24 2.89 8.36 14.58
CA GLY A 24 4.12 9.12 14.92
C GLY A 24 5.37 8.28 15.24
N GLU A 25 5.24 6.96 15.39
CA GLU A 25 6.28 6.10 15.95
C GLU A 25 6.51 4.83 15.12
N MET A 26 5.97 4.73 13.91
CA MET A 26 6.01 3.51 13.08
C MET A 26 5.56 2.27 13.87
N TYR A 27 4.42 2.39 14.55
CA TYR A 27 3.82 1.33 15.37
C TYR A 27 3.78 -0.03 14.65
N CYS A 28 3.44 -0.01 13.35
CA CYS A 28 3.32 -1.18 12.49
C CYS A 28 4.65 -1.89 12.19
N TRP A 29 5.79 -1.32 12.58
CA TRP A 29 7.11 -1.91 12.46
C TRP A 29 7.66 -2.33 13.82
N TYR A 30 7.60 -1.42 14.80
CA TYR A 30 8.33 -1.59 16.06
C TYR A 30 7.51 -2.16 17.21
N LYS A 31 6.19 -1.92 17.25
CA LYS A 31 5.32 -2.40 18.34
C LYS A 31 4.51 -3.62 17.95
N LYS A 32 3.92 -3.60 16.76
CA LYS A 32 3.14 -4.73 16.22
C LYS A 32 3.36 -4.85 14.72
N ALA A 33 4.42 -5.59 14.37
CA ALA A 33 4.82 -5.84 12.99
C ALA A 33 3.63 -6.32 12.14
N GLY A 34 3.37 -5.64 11.03
CA GLY A 34 2.32 -6.03 10.08
C GLY A 34 0.89 -5.63 10.49
N GLU A 35 0.70 -4.87 11.57
CA GLU A 35 -0.62 -4.38 11.99
C GLU A 35 -0.64 -2.87 12.19
N CYS A 36 -1.67 -2.21 11.63
CA CYS A 36 -1.93 -0.81 11.91
C CYS A 36 -2.73 -0.64 13.21
N CYS A 37 -2.33 0.32 14.06
CA CYS A 37 -3.12 0.72 15.23
C CYS A 37 -4.38 1.51 14.87
N ILE A 38 -4.46 2.09 13.67
CA ILE A 38 -5.61 2.87 13.21
C ILE A 38 -6.62 1.92 12.56
N LYS A 39 -7.87 1.94 13.06
CA LYS A 39 -8.99 1.17 12.53
C LYS A 39 -9.84 2.03 11.59
N ASP A 40 -9.83 1.69 10.30
CA ASP A 40 -10.47 2.37 9.17
C ASP A 40 -10.54 1.45 7.93
N ASP A 41 -10.89 1.95 6.75
CA ASP A 41 -11.12 1.10 5.57
C ASP A 41 -9.85 0.39 5.07
N MET A 42 -8.66 0.74 5.60
CA MET A 42 -7.44 -0.01 5.30
C MET A 42 -7.49 -1.47 5.78
N GLN A 43 -8.30 -1.81 6.80
CA GLN A 43 -8.43 -3.22 7.21
C GLN A 43 -9.06 -4.11 6.16
N LEU A 44 -9.91 -3.54 5.29
CA LEU A 44 -10.44 -4.26 4.13
C LEU A 44 -9.35 -4.51 3.10
N LEU A 45 -8.45 -3.54 2.91
CA LEU A 45 -7.43 -3.56 1.87
C LEU A 45 -6.21 -4.38 2.25
N TYR A 46 -5.82 -4.44 3.53
CA TYR A 46 -4.59 -5.11 3.94
C TYR A 46 -4.51 -6.60 3.54
N PRO A 47 -5.57 -7.43 3.65
CA PRO A 47 -5.54 -8.80 3.15
C PRO A 47 -5.29 -8.86 1.65
N GLN A 48 -6.03 -8.08 0.87
CA GLN A 48 -5.93 -8.04 -0.59
C GLN A 48 -4.56 -7.56 -1.05
N LEU A 49 -3.99 -6.57 -0.36
CA LEU A 49 -2.64 -6.05 -0.62
C LEU A 49 -1.54 -7.07 -0.30
N ARG A 50 -1.79 -8.05 0.57
CA ARG A 50 -0.82 -9.12 0.87
C ARG A 50 -0.94 -10.29 -0.11
N GLU A 51 -2.12 -10.50 -0.66
CA GLU A 51 -2.40 -11.59 -1.60
C GLU A 51 -2.17 -11.19 -3.07
N THR A 52 -2.25 -9.90 -3.39
CA THR A 52 -2.07 -9.42 -4.77
C THR A 52 -0.63 -9.49 -5.23
N ASP A 53 -0.43 -9.99 -6.45
CA ASP A 53 0.86 -9.96 -7.14
C ASP A 53 1.16 -8.57 -7.73
N ILE A 54 0.13 -7.78 -8.05
CA ILE A 54 0.24 -6.52 -8.78
C ILE A 54 -0.61 -5.45 -8.11
N LEU A 55 0.02 -4.34 -7.72
CA LEU A 55 -0.66 -3.12 -7.24
C LEU A 55 -0.55 -2.00 -8.28
N ILE A 56 -1.69 -1.52 -8.77
CA ILE A 56 -1.75 -0.41 -9.73
C ILE A 56 -2.30 0.83 -9.03
N LEU A 57 -1.52 1.91 -9.03
CA LEU A 57 -1.93 3.21 -8.49
C LEU A 57 -2.37 4.13 -9.64
N ALA A 58 -3.68 4.27 -9.81
CA ALA A 58 -4.26 5.21 -10.77
C ALA A 58 -4.68 6.50 -10.06
N THR A 59 -3.99 7.60 -10.36
CA THR A 59 -4.26 8.92 -9.77
C THR A 59 -4.21 10.01 -10.84
N PRO A 60 -5.11 11.02 -10.77
CA PRO A 60 -4.99 12.21 -11.60
C PRO A 60 -3.69 12.97 -11.27
N VAL A 61 -3.23 13.77 -12.23
CA VAL A 61 -2.02 14.59 -12.10
C VAL A 61 -2.35 15.86 -11.31
N TYR A 62 -1.90 15.91 -10.06
CA TYR A 62 -1.99 17.06 -9.17
C TYR A 62 -0.62 17.36 -8.55
N ILE A 63 -0.47 18.55 -7.96
CA ILE A 63 0.76 18.99 -7.29
C ILE A 63 0.42 19.33 -5.83
N PRO A 64 0.69 18.42 -4.85
CA PRO A 64 1.11 17.01 -4.98
C PRO A 64 -0.05 16.07 -5.35
N LEU A 65 0.14 14.75 -5.27
CA LEU A 65 -0.90 13.72 -5.47
C LEU A 65 -2.21 14.04 -4.73
N ALA A 66 -3.34 13.49 -5.19
CA ALA A 66 -4.62 13.64 -4.50
C ALA A 66 -4.51 13.23 -3.02
N GLY A 67 -5.07 14.03 -2.10
CA GLY A 67 -4.89 13.84 -0.65
C GLY A 67 -5.26 12.44 -0.15
N GLU A 68 -6.38 11.88 -0.62
CA GLU A 68 -6.78 10.51 -0.28
C GLU A 68 -5.80 9.45 -0.79
N MET A 69 -5.19 9.67 -1.96
CA MET A 69 -4.14 8.79 -2.47
C MET A 69 -2.88 8.86 -1.60
N GLN A 70 -2.51 10.05 -1.13
CA GLN A 70 -1.38 10.19 -0.20
C GLN A 70 -1.66 9.49 1.13
N ASN A 71 -2.87 9.62 1.68
CA ASN A 71 -3.27 8.92 2.90
C ASN A 71 -3.15 7.40 2.73
N PHE A 72 -3.61 6.86 1.61
CA PHE A 72 -3.48 5.45 1.27
C PHE A 72 -2.01 5.01 1.16
N ILE A 73 -1.19 5.70 0.37
CA ILE A 73 0.23 5.36 0.16
C ILE A 73 1.00 5.38 1.48
N ASN A 74 0.79 6.40 2.32
CA ASN A 74 1.43 6.52 3.62
C ASN A 74 1.10 5.35 4.58
N ARG A 75 -0.01 4.64 4.33
CA ARG A 75 -0.48 3.50 5.14
C ARG A 75 -0.06 2.14 4.58
N LEU A 76 0.68 2.09 3.46
CA LEU A 76 1.24 0.86 2.88
C LEU A 76 2.41 0.29 3.68
N CYS A 77 3.01 1.05 4.59
CA CYS A 77 4.11 0.61 5.46
C CYS A 77 3.78 -0.63 6.30
N VAL A 78 2.50 -0.98 6.45
CA VAL A 78 2.04 -2.18 7.15
C VAL A 78 2.27 -3.45 6.33
N VAL A 79 2.29 -3.33 5.00
CA VAL A 79 2.48 -4.45 4.10
C VAL A 79 3.97 -4.72 3.99
N LYS A 80 4.37 -5.95 4.32
CA LYS A 80 5.74 -6.41 4.13
C LYS A 80 5.90 -6.69 2.64
N ILE A 81 6.48 -5.74 1.91
CA ILE A 81 6.87 -5.98 0.52
C ILE A 81 8.12 -6.84 0.58
N GLU A 82 8.00 -8.14 0.29
CA GLU A 82 9.15 -8.96 -0.05
C GLU A 82 9.63 -8.50 -1.43
N VAL A 83 10.52 -7.52 -1.43
CA VAL A 83 11.16 -7.07 -2.67
C VAL A 83 12.06 -8.21 -3.14
N ARG A 84 11.56 -9.05 -4.05
CA ARG A 84 12.37 -10.01 -4.78
C ARG A 84 13.25 -9.22 -5.76
N TRP A 85 14.42 -8.84 -5.30
CA TRP A 85 15.42 -8.17 -6.12
C TRP A 85 16.19 -9.24 -6.91
N ASP A 86 15.63 -9.72 -8.03
CA ASP A 86 16.30 -10.68 -8.93
C ASP A 86 17.43 -10.01 -9.77
N ALA A 87 18.02 -8.91 -9.30
CA ALA A 87 19.15 -8.28 -9.98
C ALA A 87 20.47 -8.65 -9.25
N PRO A 88 21.52 -9.08 -9.99
CA PRO A 88 22.80 -9.42 -9.39
C PRO A 88 23.42 -8.17 -8.79
N MET A 89 23.56 -8.21 -7.47
CA MET A 89 24.14 -7.17 -6.65
C MET A 89 25.67 -7.25 -6.74
N THR A 90 26.25 -6.84 -7.88
CA THR A 90 27.71 -6.65 -8.01
C THR A 90 28.07 -5.27 -7.48
N TYR A 91 28.48 -5.21 -6.21
CA TYR A 91 29.29 -4.11 -5.72
C TYR A 91 30.73 -4.61 -5.64
N SER A 92 31.51 -4.33 -6.68
CA SER A 92 32.97 -4.28 -6.53
C SER A 92 33.30 -2.94 -5.86
N CYS A 93 33.94 -3.02 -4.70
CA CYS A 93 34.60 -1.87 -4.09
C CYS A 93 35.79 -1.43 -4.96
#